data_AF-A0A979FRV8-F1
#
_entry.id   AF-A0A979FRV8-F1
#
_cell.length_a   1.000
_cell.length_b   1.000
_cell.length_c   1.000
_cell.angle_alpha   90.00
_cell.angle_beta   90.00
_cell.angle_gamma   90.00
#
_symmetry.space_group_name_H-M   'P 1'
#
loop_
_entity.id
_entity.type
_entity.pdbx_description
1 polymer ?
#
loop_
_entity_poly.entity_id
_entity_poly.type
_entity_poly.pdbx_seq_one_letter_code
_entity_poly.pdbx_strand_id
1 'polypeptide(L)'
;MKFTNFSAMPTELALVYDAVQLFARALSDLDKTRAIEVLPLNCSKEQVWPLGATLVNYIKWVELYGFSGLVRFNACFNVEC
;
A
#
# COMPACT_ATOMS: atom_id res chain seq x y z
N MET A 1 24.39 -11.25 -8.23
CA MET A 1 23.11 -11.98 -8.09
C MET A 1 22.85 -12.74 -9.37
N LYS A 2 22.84 -14.08 -9.34
CA LYS A 2 22.42 -14.90 -10.48
C LYS A 2 20.92 -15.16 -10.31
N PHE A 3 20.10 -14.60 -11.20
CA PHE A 3 18.72 -15.01 -11.33
C PHE A 3 18.72 -16.37 -12.04
N THR A 4 18.72 -17.44 -11.25
CA THR A 4 18.45 -18.80 -11.72
C THR A 4 17.08 -18.81 -12.40
N ASN A 5 17.02 -19.34 -13.63
CA ASN A 5 15.85 -19.81 -14.38
C ASN A 5 14.50 -19.12 -14.07
N PHE A 6 13.90 -18.45 -15.05
CA PHE A 6 12.59 -17.78 -14.96
C PHE A 6 11.42 -18.80 -14.85
N SER A 7 11.54 -19.83 -14.02
CA SER A 7 10.39 -20.52 -13.45
C SER A 7 9.54 -19.45 -12.77
N ALA A 8 8.29 -19.33 -13.19
CA ALA A 8 7.36 -18.27 -12.82
C ALA A 8 7.56 -17.78 -11.38
N MET A 9 7.72 -16.47 -11.20
CA MET A 9 7.85 -15.87 -9.87
C MET A 9 6.64 -16.28 -9.01
N PRO A 10 6.85 -16.74 -7.76
CA PRO A 10 5.73 -17.06 -6.88
C PRO A 10 4.78 -15.88 -6.74
N THR A 11 3.48 -16.14 -6.78
CA THR A 11 2.44 -15.11 -6.70
C THR A 11 2.58 -14.27 -5.44
N GLU A 12 2.94 -14.89 -4.32
CA GLU A 12 3.15 -14.21 -3.05
C GLU A 12 4.28 -13.19 -3.13
N LEU A 13 5.37 -13.52 -3.82
CA LEU A 13 6.49 -12.60 -4.02
C LEU A 13 6.09 -11.44 -4.94
N ALA A 14 5.32 -11.72 -6.01
CA ALA A 14 4.76 -10.69 -6.89
C ALA A 14 3.92 -9.67 -6.10
N LEU A 15 2.99 -10.19 -5.29
CA LEU A 15 2.06 -9.38 -4.52
C LEU A 15 2.78 -8.53 -3.47
N VAL A 16 3.77 -9.10 -2.76
CA VAL A 16 4.55 -8.32 -1.76
C VAL A 16 5.36 -7.22 -2.44
N TYR A 17 6.01 -7.51 -3.58
CA TYR A 17 6.75 -6.49 -4.31
C TYR A 17 5.84 -5.34 -4.74
N ASP A 18 4.70 -5.66 -5.35
CA ASP A 18 3.74 -4.67 -5.81
C ASP A 18 3.12 -3.88 -4.65
N ALA A 19 2.86 -4.53 -3.51
CA ALA A 19 2.36 -3.87 -2.30
C ALA A 19 3.33 -2.81 -1.75
N VAL A 20 4.64 -3.09 -1.77
CA VAL A 20 5.66 -2.11 -1.35
C VAL A 20 5.68 -0.90 -2.29
N GLN A 21 5.62 -1.13 -3.61
CA GLN A 21 5.58 -0.05 -4.60
C GLN A 21 4.32 0.81 -4.45
N LEU A 22 3.17 0.15 -4.26
CA LEU A 22 1.89 0.81 -4.05
C LEU A 22 1.91 1.69 -2.79
N PHE A 23 2.38 1.12 -1.67
CA PHE A 23 2.47 1.82 -0.39
C PHE A 23 3.42 3.02 -0.47
N ALA A 24 4.61 2.84 -1.07
CA ALA A 24 5.59 3.92 -1.22
C ALA A 24 5.04 5.09 -2.04
N ARG A 25 4.29 4.80 -3.12
CA ARG A 25 3.67 5.83 -3.95
C ARG A 25 2.57 6.60 -3.21
N ALA A 26 1.66 5.89 -2.54
CA ALA A 26 0.60 6.51 -1.74
C ALA A 26 1.17 7.38 -0.63
N LEU A 27 2.22 6.90 0.05
CA LEU A 27 2.89 7.64 1.12
C LEU A 27 3.60 8.90 0.59
N SER A 28 4.28 8.81 -0.55
CA SER A 28 4.93 9.96 -1.20
C SER A 28 3.93 11.02 -1.63
N ASP A 29 2.76 10.62 -2.13
CA ASP A 29 1.71 11.57 -2.51
C ASP A 29 1.05 12.23 -1.29
N LEU A 30 0.91 11.52 -0.17
CA LEU A 30 0.47 12.10 1.10
C LEU A 30 1.48 13.12 1.63
N ASP A 31 2.77 12.79 1.62
CA ASP A 31 3.87 13.61 2.16
C ASP A 31 3.98 14.98 1.46
N LYS A 32 3.63 15.05 0.18
CA LYS A 32 3.55 16.32 -0.58
C LYS A 32 2.47 17.28 -0.06
N THR A 33 1.46 16.77 0.63
CA THR A 33 0.30 17.57 1.07
C THR A 33 0.31 17.89 2.56
N ARG A 34 0.91 17.02 3.38
CA ARG A 34 0.94 17.11 4.84
C ARG A 34 2.21 16.48 5.36
N ALA A 35 2.82 17.09 6.38
CA ALA A 35 3.93 16.47 7.08
C ALA A 35 3.48 15.16 7.75
N ILE A 36 4.25 14.09 7.52
CA ILE A 36 3.96 12.77 8.07
C ILE A 36 4.67 12.61 9.42
N GLU A 37 3.89 12.50 10.48
CA GLU A 37 4.39 12.13 11.81
C GLU A 37 3.94 10.72 12.16
N VAL A 38 4.91 9.84 12.43
CA VAL A 38 4.64 8.47 12.86
C VAL A 38 4.70 8.41 14.39
N LEU A 39 3.65 7.88 15.01
CA LEU A 39 3.50 7.80 16.45
C LEU A 39 3.50 6.34 16.91
N PRO A 40 4.15 6.00 18.03
CA PRO A 40 4.04 4.67 18.62
C PRO A 40 2.61 4.46 19.13
N LEU A 41 2.00 3.34 18.73
CA LEU A 41 0.67 2.93 19.19
C LEU A 41 0.79 1.82 20.24
N ASN A 42 -0.23 1.70 21.10
CA ASN A 42 -0.32 0.67 22.13
C ASN A 42 -1.63 -0.09 22.00
N CYS A 43 -1.56 -1.43 21.87
CA CYS A 43 -2.74 -2.28 21.71
C CYS A 43 -3.69 -2.30 22.91
N SER A 44 -3.25 -1.93 24.11
CA SER A 44 -4.09 -1.80 25.30
C SER A 44 -4.79 -0.45 25.42
N LYS A 45 -4.55 0.48 24.48
CA LYS A 45 -5.15 1.82 24.47
C LYS A 45 -5.90 2.04 23.16
N GLU A 46 -7.01 2.77 23.23
CA GLU A 46 -7.74 3.23 22.05
C GLU A 46 -7.03 4.46 21.45
N GLN A 47 -5.95 4.21 20.71
CA GLN A 47 -5.19 5.23 20.01
C GLN A 47 -5.10 4.90 18.52
N VAL A 48 -5.33 5.90 17.68
CA VAL A 48 -5.24 5.76 16.22
C VAL A 48 -4.13 6.66 15.70
N TRP A 49 -3.52 6.24 14.59
CA TRP A 49 -2.65 7.14 13.84
C TRP A 49 -3.51 8.17 13.08
N PRO A 50 -3.39 9.49 13.35
CA PRO A 50 -4.30 10.50 12.79
C PRO A 50 -4.36 10.53 11.25
N LEU A 51 -3.25 10.20 10.58
CA LEU A 51 -3.17 10.17 9.12
C LEU A 51 -3.52 8.79 8.52
N GLY A 52 -3.82 7.78 9.34
CA GLY A 52 -4.05 6.41 8.87
C GLY A 52 -5.20 6.31 7.86
N ALA A 53 -6.36 6.92 8.17
CA ALA A 53 -7.50 6.93 7.25
C ALA A 53 -7.21 7.72 5.97
N THR A 54 -6.45 8.81 6.06
CA THR A 54 -6.01 9.58 4.90
C THR A 54 -5.09 8.74 4.01
N LEU A 55 -4.07 8.08 4.58
CA LEU A 55 -3.17 7.22 3.81
C LEU A 55 -3.93 6.11 3.08
N VAL A 56 -4.90 5.46 3.75
CA VAL A 56 -5.76 4.45 3.11
C VAL A 56 -6.51 5.03 1.90
N ASN A 57 -6.97 6.28 1.97
CA ASN A 57 -7.58 6.93 0.80
C ASN A 57 -6.57 7.16 -0.33
N TYR A 58 -5.33 7.55 -0.03
CA TYR A 58 -4.29 7.65 -1.07
C TYR A 58 -3.98 6.31 -1.72
N ILE A 59 -3.85 5.24 -0.93
CA ILE A 59 -3.67 3.85 -1.39
C ILE A 59 -4.76 3.47 -2.40
N LYS A 60 -6.03 3.84 -2.15
CA LYS A 60 -7.16 3.53 -3.04
C LYS A 60 -7.04 4.18 -4.42
N TRP A 61 -6.40 5.34 -4.52
CA TRP A 61 -6.24 6.08 -5.78
C TRP A 61 -4.97 5.69 -6.56
N VAL A 62 -4.09 4.87 -5.99
CA VAL A 62 -2.90 4.41 -6.70
C VAL A 62 -3.29 3.35 -7.72
N GLU A 63 -2.88 3.60 -8.96
CA GLU A 63 -2.89 2.61 -10.05
C GLU A 63 -1.44 2.37 -10.51
N LEU A 64 -1.04 1.10 -10.60
CA LEU A 64 0.27 0.72 -11.11
C LEU A 64 0.22 -0.65 -11.82
N TYR A 65 1.10 -0.83 -12.80
CA TYR A 65 1.35 -2.13 -13.41
C TYR A 65 2.58 -2.73 -12.74
N GLY A 66 2.36 -3.77 -11.94
CA GLY A 66 3.37 -4.50 -11.19
C GLY A 66 3.63 -5.90 -11.76
N PHE A 67 4.36 -6.72 -11.02
CA PHE A 67 4.62 -8.09 -11.42
C PHE A 67 3.39 -9.01 -11.37
N SER A 68 2.39 -8.66 -10.57
CA SER A 68 1.08 -9.32 -10.51
C SER A 68 0.08 -8.81 -11.56
N GLY A 69 0.49 -7.84 -12.39
CA GLY A 69 -0.36 -7.20 -13.40
C GLY A 69 -0.88 -5.83 -12.97
N LEU A 70 -2.10 -5.49 -13.39
CA LEU A 70 -2.74 -4.22 -13.03
C LEU A 70 -3.19 -4.24 -11.56
N VAL A 71 -2.57 -3.39 -10.74
CA VAL A 71 -2.93 -3.19 -9.33
C VAL A 71 -3.72 -1.90 -9.20
N ARG A 72 -4.96 -2.02 -8.74
CA ARG A 72 -5.87 -0.92 -8.44
C ARG A 72 -6.91 -1.38 -7.42
N PHE A 73 -7.43 -0.44 -6.64
CA PHE A 73 -8.54 -0.70 -5.73
C PHE A 73 -9.80 0.00 -6.22
N ASN A 74 -10.95 -0.65 -6.05
CA ASN A 74 -12.24 0.01 -6.23
C ASN A 74 -12.53 0.91 -5.02
N ALA A 75 -13.37 1.94 -5.23
CA ALA A 75 -13.70 2.88 -4.16
C ALA A 75 -14.42 2.22 -2.97
N CYS A 76 -15.12 1.09 -3.19
CA CYS A 76 -15.92 0.39 -2.20
C CYS A 76 -15.14 -0.80 -1.62
N PHE A 77 -14.50 -0.58 -0.46
CA PHE A 77 -13.97 -1.66 0.37
C PHE A 77 -15.01 -1.97 1.46
N ASN A 78 -15.77 -3.05 1.26
CA ASN A 78 -16.89 -3.55 2.07
C ASN A 78 -18.23 -2.77 1.99
N VAL A 79 -19.21 -3.42 1.33
CA VAL A 79 -20.68 -3.32 1.46
C VAL A 79 -21.28 -1.94 1.73
N GLU A 80 -20.74 -0.89 1.13
CA GLU A 80 -21.49 0.33 0.84
C GLU A 80 -20.74 1.09 -0.26
N CYS A 81 -21.13 0.78 -1.50
CA CYS A 81 -21.60 1.87 -2.35
C CYS A 81 -23.13 1.94 -2.08
#